data_AF-A0A542E140-F1
#
_entry.id   AF-A0A542E140-F1
#
_cell.length_a   1.000
_cell.length_b   1.000
_cell.length_c   1.000
_cell.angle_alpha   90.00
_cell.angle_beta   90.00
_cell.angle_gamma   90.00
#
_symmetry.space_group_name_H-M   'P 1'
#
loop_
_entity.id
_entity.type
_entity.pdbx_description
1 polymer ?
#
loop_
_entity_poly.entity_id
_entity_poly.type
_entity_poly.pdbx_seq_one_letter_code
_entity_poly.pdbx_strand_id
1 'polypeptide(L)'
;MHVAPPRPRRRRRALAVTAVSSAAAFALGPSSLPGPAAAPPPASRPVDGTDLAGGKWGDASADGVAKDAYGRNRAERDPGSLFTIGRAIGARGLWAKKDRAGRPLTGQGVAVALLDSGISAVPGLDAPGKVTYGPDLSIEGNGVLAQQDTFGHGTFMAGIIAGRGAGNPAADLPSAPGDVQLGIAPDARLLSLKLATADGSTDVSQVVAALDWVVQHPVLPDGTRVRVVNLSYGTASAQDYRLDPLAAAAENAWHHGIVVVASGGNDGDVGRLSDPAVDPYVVAVGASDSGDRTDGWTGDHAVAASFSQVGSPDRHVDLVAPGTSVVSTRDPGSLIDTAHPSGLVDGDTSGRLFRGSGTSQAAAVVSGAVALLLQAYPDLTPDQVKLALTASADPVKKASDLTTGAGALDLKGAMDVAAHLLGTDRNAATLRAAAVQDFPRSTGQGSLDAARGGSTLVDASGADLAGEVDVQGRPWDPAAWWAASSGLTSWSDGQWLGTTWTGDGWQTGPDGLATSRWSTSRWSTSRWSDADWDTSQWSTSRWSTSRWSTSRWSSSRWSSSGWS
;
A
#
# COMPACT_ATOMS: atom_id res chain seq x y z
N MET A 1 -66.50 38.51 -7.21
CA MET A 1 -66.19 37.15 -6.71
C MET A 1 -64.68 36.98 -6.72
N HIS A 2 -64.14 36.32 -5.70
CA HIS A 2 -62.83 36.60 -5.08
C HIS A 2 -61.58 36.47 -5.95
N VAL A 3 -60.75 37.50 -5.86
CA VAL A 3 -59.31 37.52 -6.18
C VAL A 3 -58.55 37.13 -4.91
N ALA A 4 -57.71 36.10 -4.98
CA ALA A 4 -56.74 35.75 -3.93
C ALA A 4 -55.31 36.11 -4.41
N PRO A 5 -54.48 36.78 -3.60
CA PRO A 5 -53.14 37.24 -4.00
C PRO A 5 -52.03 36.21 -3.77
N PRO A 6 -50.83 36.41 -4.36
CA PRO A 6 -49.74 35.44 -4.40
C PRO A 6 -48.85 35.42 -3.14
N ARG A 7 -48.16 34.28 -2.95
CA ARG A 7 -47.22 33.97 -1.85
C ARG A 7 -45.99 34.90 -1.82
N PRO A 8 -45.44 35.24 -0.64
CA PRO A 8 -44.26 36.10 -0.52
C PRO A 8 -42.92 35.35 -0.68
N ARG A 9 -41.97 36.03 -1.31
CA ARG A 9 -40.55 35.67 -1.50
C ARG A 9 -39.79 35.63 -0.17
N ARG A 10 -38.94 34.62 0.01
CA ARG A 10 -37.96 34.52 1.11
C ARG A 10 -36.87 35.58 0.98
N ARG A 11 -36.60 36.31 2.07
CA ARG A 11 -35.52 37.29 2.21
C ARG A 11 -34.17 36.60 2.43
N ARG A 12 -33.15 37.12 1.75
CA ARG A 12 -31.72 36.90 2.03
C ARG A 12 -31.37 37.47 3.42
N ARG A 13 -30.61 36.73 4.23
CA ARG A 13 -29.90 37.26 5.40
C ARG A 13 -28.40 37.28 5.07
N ALA A 14 -27.83 38.49 5.07
CA ALA A 14 -26.41 38.74 5.11
C ALA A 14 -25.94 38.65 6.57
N LEU A 15 -24.81 37.99 6.82
CA LEU A 15 -24.12 38.00 8.11
C LEU A 15 -23.39 39.33 8.30
N ALA A 16 -23.51 39.90 9.50
CA ALA A 16 -22.83 41.10 9.93
C ALA A 16 -21.41 40.78 10.42
N VAL A 17 -20.45 41.54 9.90
CA VAL A 17 -19.08 41.67 10.39
C VAL A 17 -19.10 42.53 11.64
N THR A 18 -18.45 42.09 12.72
CA THR A 18 -18.18 42.94 13.89
C THR A 18 -16.67 42.97 14.12
N ALA A 19 -16.08 44.14 13.86
CA ALA A 19 -14.73 44.49 14.23
C ALA A 19 -14.71 45.04 15.66
N VAL A 20 -13.70 44.68 16.44
CA VAL A 20 -13.33 45.41 17.66
C VAL A 20 -11.84 45.67 17.60
N SER A 21 -11.47 46.95 17.63
CA SER A 21 -10.12 47.46 17.79
C SER A 21 -10.01 48.18 19.13
N SER A 22 -8.87 48.04 19.81
CA SER A 22 -8.22 48.97 20.76
C SER A 22 -7.08 48.19 21.44
N ALA A 23 -5.90 48.69 21.78
CA ALA A 23 -5.09 49.87 21.48
C ALA A 23 -3.69 49.54 22.04
N ALA A 24 -2.64 50.16 21.48
CA ALA A 24 -1.24 49.83 21.77
C ALA A 24 -0.71 50.36 23.12
N ALA A 25 0.26 49.65 23.71
CA ALA A 25 1.26 50.22 24.61
C ALA A 25 2.59 49.42 24.61
N PHE A 26 3.65 50.11 24.16
CA PHE A 26 5.08 50.02 24.47
C PHE A 26 5.87 48.70 24.51
N ALA A 27 7.04 48.79 23.84
CA ALA A 27 8.03 47.78 23.56
C ALA A 27 8.92 47.40 24.76
N LEU A 28 9.23 46.10 24.86
CA LEU A 28 10.49 45.53 25.37
C LEU A 28 10.76 44.25 24.57
N GLY A 29 11.98 44.10 24.04
CA GLY A 29 12.35 43.01 23.12
C GLY A 29 12.41 41.63 23.80
N PRO A 30 12.28 40.52 23.05
CA PRO A 30 12.34 39.20 23.65
C PRO A 30 13.80 38.75 23.79
N SER A 31 14.28 38.78 25.03
CA SER A 31 15.30 37.87 25.52
C SER A 31 14.79 36.43 25.40
N SER A 32 15.57 35.60 24.71
CA SER A 32 15.38 34.16 24.54
C SER A 32 15.38 33.44 25.88
N LEU A 33 14.25 32.81 26.24
CA LEU A 33 14.18 31.75 27.24
C LEU A 33 13.60 30.50 26.56
N PRO A 34 14.23 29.32 26.74
CA PRO A 34 13.73 28.08 26.18
C PRO A 34 12.40 27.71 26.83
N GLY A 35 11.38 27.45 26.00
CA GLY A 35 10.10 26.92 26.46
C GLY A 35 10.27 25.50 27.03
N PRO A 36 9.39 25.08 27.97
CA PRO A 36 9.46 23.74 28.53
C PRO A 36 9.23 22.71 27.42
N ALA A 37 10.09 21.68 27.40
CA ALA A 37 9.99 20.55 26.49
C ALA A 37 8.57 19.95 26.49
N ALA A 38 8.04 19.67 25.31
CA ALA A 38 6.79 18.93 25.15
C ALA A 38 6.90 17.60 25.90
N ALA A 39 5.85 17.26 26.66
CA ALA A 39 5.79 15.99 27.36
C ALA A 39 5.86 14.83 26.35
N PRO A 40 6.61 13.75 26.64
CA PRO A 40 6.65 12.58 25.78
C PRO A 40 5.25 11.97 25.66
N PRO A 41 4.87 11.44 24.48
CA PRO A 41 3.59 10.76 24.32
C PRO A 41 3.50 9.54 25.27
N PRO A 42 2.29 9.18 25.73
CA PRO A 42 2.12 8.00 26.58
C PRO A 42 2.62 6.75 25.85
N ALA A 43 3.33 5.90 26.58
CA ALA A 43 3.85 4.63 26.09
C ALA A 43 2.74 3.80 25.44
N SER A 44 2.99 3.35 24.21
CA SER A 44 2.12 2.44 23.45
C SER A 44 1.93 1.12 24.20
N ARG A 45 0.69 0.63 24.23
CA ARG A 45 0.34 -0.72 24.70
C ARG A 45 1.15 -1.79 23.95
N PRO A 46 1.47 -2.94 24.56
CA PRO A 46 2.13 -4.03 23.87
C PRO A 46 1.24 -4.54 22.73
N VAL A 47 1.80 -4.58 21.53
CA VAL A 47 1.23 -5.27 20.37
C VAL A 47 1.43 -6.77 20.60
N ASP A 48 0.34 -7.54 20.59
CA ASP A 48 0.43 -9.00 20.63
C ASP A 48 1.25 -9.47 19.42
N GLY A 49 2.43 -10.02 19.68
CA GLY A 49 3.40 -10.39 18.65
C GLY A 49 2.88 -11.54 17.77
N THR A 50 2.39 -11.22 16.57
CA THR A 50 2.39 -12.12 15.39
C THR A 50 2.24 -11.43 14.03
N ASP A 51 1.96 -10.12 13.94
CA ASP A 51 1.77 -9.44 12.64
C ASP A 51 3.04 -8.73 12.15
N LEU A 52 3.87 -9.41 11.37
CA LEU A 52 5.10 -8.85 10.78
C LEU A 52 4.87 -7.88 9.59
N ALA A 53 3.63 -7.45 9.32
CA ALA A 53 3.33 -6.36 8.37
C ALA A 53 1.92 -5.76 8.54
N GLY A 54 1.30 -5.92 9.71
CA GLY A 54 -0.08 -5.49 9.98
C GLY A 54 -1.16 -6.16 9.10
N GLY A 55 -0.80 -7.12 8.25
CA GLY A 55 -1.74 -7.85 7.38
C GLY A 55 -2.10 -9.21 7.97
N LYS A 56 -3.40 -9.55 7.97
CA LYS A 56 -3.90 -10.83 8.48
C LYS A 56 -3.93 -11.87 7.36
N TRP A 57 -3.29 -13.02 7.56
CA TRP A 57 -3.22 -14.11 6.56
C TRP A 57 -4.15 -15.29 6.88
N GLY A 58 -5.00 -15.63 5.90
CA GLY A 58 -6.01 -16.68 5.99
C GLY A 58 -7.39 -16.21 6.45
N ASP A 59 -8.41 -16.95 6.00
CA ASP A 59 -9.80 -16.82 6.44
C ASP A 59 -10.60 -18.09 6.10
N ALA A 60 -10.78 -18.95 7.10
CA ALA A 60 -11.51 -20.20 6.94
C ALA A 60 -13.01 -19.99 6.67
N SER A 61 -13.60 -18.86 7.07
CA SER A 61 -15.01 -18.54 6.80
C SER A 61 -15.20 -18.31 5.31
N ALA A 62 -14.40 -17.39 4.74
CA ALA A 62 -14.42 -17.08 3.33
C ALA A 62 -14.13 -18.31 2.45
N ASP A 63 -13.15 -19.14 2.84
CA ASP A 63 -12.84 -20.40 2.15
C ASP A 63 -14.01 -21.39 2.19
N GLY A 64 -14.77 -21.43 3.28
CA GLY A 64 -15.96 -22.28 3.38
C GLY A 64 -17.05 -21.90 2.37
N VAL A 65 -17.27 -20.60 2.15
CA VAL A 65 -18.28 -20.07 1.21
C VAL A 65 -17.86 -20.30 -0.25
N ALA A 66 -16.56 -20.33 -0.52
CA ALA A 66 -16.01 -20.38 -1.88
C ALA A 66 -16.11 -21.76 -2.57
N LYS A 67 -16.32 -22.84 -1.83
CA LYS A 67 -16.23 -24.21 -2.35
C LYS A 67 -17.46 -24.67 -3.14
N ASP A 68 -17.22 -25.51 -4.14
CA ASP A 68 -18.27 -26.29 -4.80
C ASP A 68 -18.67 -27.54 -3.99
N ALA A 69 -19.65 -28.29 -4.50
CA ALA A 69 -20.13 -29.53 -3.87
C ALA A 69 -19.06 -30.63 -3.76
N TYR A 70 -17.91 -30.47 -4.43
CA TYR A 70 -16.77 -31.39 -4.40
C TYR A 70 -15.62 -30.84 -3.55
N GLY A 71 -15.82 -29.73 -2.85
CA GLY A 71 -14.81 -29.10 -2.00
C GLY A 71 -13.73 -28.33 -2.77
N ARG A 72 -13.93 -28.05 -4.06
CA ARG A 72 -12.96 -27.28 -4.86
C ARG A 72 -13.28 -25.80 -4.77
N ASN A 73 -12.25 -24.98 -4.64
CA ASN A 73 -12.41 -23.52 -4.66
C ASN A 73 -12.92 -23.05 -6.03
N ARG A 74 -13.88 -22.12 -6.03
CA ARG A 74 -14.44 -21.50 -7.24
C ARG A 74 -14.37 -19.99 -7.11
N ALA A 75 -13.54 -19.35 -7.93
CA ALA A 75 -13.33 -17.92 -7.85
C ALA A 75 -14.64 -17.13 -8.00
N GLU A 76 -15.59 -17.58 -8.81
CA GLU A 76 -16.90 -16.95 -8.97
C GLU A 76 -17.83 -17.03 -7.74
N ARG A 77 -17.49 -17.86 -6.74
CA ARG A 77 -18.20 -17.99 -5.46
C ARG A 77 -17.45 -17.38 -4.30
N ASP A 78 -16.13 -17.26 -4.43
CA ASP A 78 -15.26 -16.67 -3.42
C ASP A 78 -15.44 -15.15 -3.38
N PRO A 79 -15.92 -14.57 -2.26
CA PRO A 79 -16.06 -13.14 -2.10
C PRO A 79 -14.75 -12.37 -2.34
N GLY A 80 -13.62 -12.95 -1.92
CA GLY A 80 -12.31 -12.33 -1.96
C GLY A 80 -11.50 -12.62 -3.24
N SER A 81 -12.03 -13.40 -4.19
CA SER A 81 -11.29 -13.65 -5.42
C SER A 81 -11.13 -12.40 -6.27
N LEU A 82 -10.06 -12.35 -7.05
CA LEU A 82 -9.87 -11.28 -8.04
C LEU A 82 -10.93 -11.30 -9.15
N PHE A 83 -11.59 -12.44 -9.37
CA PHE A 83 -12.75 -12.50 -10.24
C PHE A 83 -13.91 -11.65 -9.69
N THR A 84 -14.28 -11.89 -8.42
CA THR A 84 -15.39 -11.21 -7.75
C THR A 84 -15.08 -9.73 -7.56
N ILE A 85 -13.89 -9.40 -7.07
CA ILE A 85 -13.39 -8.04 -6.90
C ILE A 85 -13.39 -7.30 -8.24
N GLY A 86 -12.74 -7.87 -9.27
CA GLY A 86 -12.64 -7.25 -10.58
C GLY A 86 -13.99 -7.06 -11.27
N ARG A 87 -14.98 -7.92 -10.98
CA ARG A 87 -16.37 -7.72 -11.43
C ARG A 87 -17.02 -6.56 -10.69
N ALA A 88 -16.90 -6.51 -9.37
CA ALA A 88 -17.58 -5.53 -8.55
C ALA A 88 -17.10 -4.11 -8.81
N ILE A 89 -15.79 -3.89 -8.92
CA ILE A 89 -15.24 -2.56 -9.23
C ILE A 89 -15.40 -2.19 -10.72
N GLY A 90 -15.82 -3.12 -11.58
CA GLY A 90 -16.04 -2.90 -13.01
C GLY A 90 -14.85 -3.19 -13.93
N ALA A 91 -13.69 -3.59 -13.40
CA ALA A 91 -12.48 -3.88 -14.18
C ALA A 91 -12.70 -4.93 -15.28
N ARG A 92 -13.40 -6.04 -14.98
CA ARG A 92 -13.63 -7.12 -15.97
C ARG A 92 -14.43 -6.66 -17.18
N GLY A 93 -15.44 -5.82 -16.96
CA GLY A 93 -16.25 -5.27 -18.05
C GLY A 93 -15.44 -4.32 -18.94
N LEU A 94 -14.38 -3.72 -18.41
CA LEU A 94 -13.49 -2.84 -19.16
C LEU A 94 -12.52 -3.60 -20.06
N TRP A 95 -12.11 -4.82 -19.70
CA TRP A 95 -11.20 -5.62 -20.54
C TRP A 95 -11.74 -5.88 -21.95
N ALA A 96 -13.06 -5.87 -22.14
CA ALA A 96 -13.71 -5.96 -23.45
C ALA A 96 -13.77 -4.63 -24.24
N LYS A 97 -13.54 -3.50 -23.58
CA LYS A 97 -13.44 -2.19 -24.22
C LYS A 97 -12.04 -1.97 -24.79
N LYS A 98 -11.91 -0.94 -25.63
CA LYS A 98 -10.66 -0.60 -26.30
C LYS A 98 -10.21 0.82 -25.96
N ASP A 99 -8.89 1.02 -25.89
CA ASP A 99 -8.28 2.34 -25.85
C ASP A 99 -8.34 3.04 -27.22
N ARG A 100 -7.84 4.28 -27.28
CA ARG A 100 -7.76 5.08 -28.52
C ARG A 100 -6.91 4.42 -29.62
N ALA A 101 -5.98 3.53 -29.25
CA ALA A 101 -5.15 2.76 -30.19
C ALA A 101 -5.81 1.44 -30.62
N GLY A 102 -7.04 1.16 -30.18
CA GLY A 102 -7.79 -0.05 -30.52
C GLY A 102 -7.36 -1.31 -29.75
N ARG A 103 -6.55 -1.17 -28.70
CA ARG A 103 -6.09 -2.28 -27.84
C ARG A 103 -7.09 -2.53 -26.71
N PRO A 104 -7.31 -3.79 -26.29
CA PRO A 104 -8.11 -4.10 -25.11
C PRO A 104 -7.62 -3.34 -23.87
N LEU A 105 -8.53 -2.85 -23.03
CA LEU A 105 -8.17 -2.17 -21.78
C LEU A 105 -7.80 -3.18 -20.70
N THR A 106 -6.56 -3.63 -20.69
CA THR A 106 -6.05 -4.66 -19.76
C THR A 106 -4.82 -4.18 -18.96
N GLY A 107 -4.43 -2.92 -19.09
CA GLY A 107 -3.22 -2.31 -18.50
C GLY A 107 -2.06 -2.17 -19.48
N GLN A 108 -2.24 -2.54 -20.75
CA GLN A 108 -1.17 -2.52 -21.76
C GLN A 108 -0.57 -1.12 -21.94
N GLY A 109 0.77 -1.05 -21.92
CA GLY A 109 1.51 0.20 -22.11
C GLY A 109 1.58 1.08 -20.86
N VAL A 110 1.17 0.57 -19.70
CA VAL A 110 1.35 1.20 -18.40
C VAL A 110 2.21 0.29 -17.52
N ALA A 111 3.22 0.87 -16.85
CA ALA A 111 3.98 0.19 -15.82
C ALA A 111 3.58 0.68 -14.42
N VAL A 112 3.50 -0.27 -13.49
CA VAL A 112 3.31 -0.04 -12.06
C VAL A 112 4.61 -0.41 -11.34
N ALA A 113 5.22 0.55 -10.65
CA ALA A 113 6.32 0.30 -9.75
C ALA A 113 5.79 -0.20 -8.41
N LEU A 114 6.26 -1.37 -7.99
CA LEU A 114 5.94 -1.98 -6.71
C LEU A 114 7.19 -1.92 -5.82
N LEU A 115 7.12 -1.07 -4.80
CA LEU A 115 8.14 -0.86 -3.79
C LEU A 115 7.75 -1.67 -2.56
N ASP A 116 8.31 -2.86 -2.44
CA ASP A 116 7.83 -3.89 -1.49
C ASP A 116 8.96 -4.90 -1.18
N SER A 117 8.63 -6.11 -0.71
CA SER A 117 9.59 -7.16 -0.38
C SER A 117 10.25 -7.87 -1.57
N GLY A 118 9.86 -7.49 -2.79
CA GLY A 118 10.29 -8.10 -4.05
C GLY A 118 9.13 -8.72 -4.82
N ILE A 119 9.42 -9.36 -5.96
CA ILE A 119 8.45 -10.13 -6.73
C ILE A 119 9.10 -11.43 -7.17
N SER A 120 8.54 -12.57 -6.75
CA SER A 120 9.03 -13.88 -7.17
C SER A 120 8.49 -14.27 -8.56
N ALA A 121 9.32 -15.02 -9.31
CA ALA A 121 8.95 -15.56 -10.62
C ALA A 121 8.06 -16.81 -10.45
N VAL A 122 6.80 -16.58 -10.11
CA VAL A 122 5.77 -17.62 -9.91
C VAL A 122 4.74 -17.60 -11.05
N PRO A 123 3.98 -18.70 -11.28
CA PRO A 123 3.05 -18.78 -12.40
C PRO A 123 2.07 -17.60 -12.45
N GLY A 124 2.05 -16.89 -13.58
CA GLY A 124 1.23 -15.69 -13.78
C GLY A 124 2.01 -14.37 -13.63
N LEU A 125 3.22 -14.42 -13.09
CA LEU A 125 4.21 -13.33 -13.00
C LEU A 125 5.54 -13.69 -13.71
N ASP A 126 5.72 -14.96 -14.08
CA ASP A 126 6.91 -15.57 -14.69
C ASP A 126 7.03 -15.38 -16.21
N ALA A 127 6.04 -14.77 -16.86
CA ALA A 127 6.08 -14.53 -18.30
C ALA A 127 7.18 -13.51 -18.67
N PRO A 128 7.90 -13.70 -19.81
CA PRO A 128 8.93 -12.76 -20.24
C PRO A 128 8.45 -11.30 -20.32
N GLY A 129 9.22 -10.42 -19.71
CA GLY A 129 8.92 -8.99 -19.61
C GLY A 129 7.74 -8.64 -18.70
N LYS A 130 7.10 -9.59 -18.02
CA LYS A 130 5.99 -9.28 -17.10
C LYS A 130 6.46 -8.44 -15.93
N VAL A 131 7.59 -8.84 -15.35
CA VAL A 131 8.29 -8.14 -14.27
C VAL A 131 9.64 -7.66 -14.81
N THR A 132 9.93 -6.39 -14.61
CA THR A 132 11.27 -5.80 -14.73
C THR A 132 11.79 -5.56 -13.32
N TYR A 133 13.03 -5.95 -13.05
CA TYR A 133 13.65 -5.75 -11.74
C TYR A 133 14.49 -4.48 -11.78
N GLY A 134 14.17 -3.55 -10.88
CA GLY A 134 14.98 -2.37 -10.59
C GLY A 134 16.09 -2.72 -9.60
N PRO A 135 16.71 -1.73 -8.95
CA PRO A 135 17.72 -2.00 -7.93
C PRO A 135 17.11 -2.78 -6.75
N ASP A 136 17.88 -3.75 -6.24
CA ASP A 136 17.59 -4.36 -4.94
C ASP A 136 18.18 -3.45 -3.87
N LEU A 137 17.30 -2.78 -3.13
CA LEU A 137 17.66 -1.84 -2.08
C LEU A 137 17.54 -2.47 -0.71
N SER A 138 17.22 -3.77 -0.64
CA SER A 138 17.18 -4.51 0.62
C SER A 138 18.58 -4.78 1.15
N ILE A 139 18.66 -5.00 2.46
CA ILE A 139 19.90 -5.44 3.13
C ILE A 139 20.29 -6.86 2.65
N GLU A 140 19.39 -7.59 1.98
CA GLU A 140 19.63 -8.91 1.37
C GLU A 140 20.22 -8.86 -0.04
N GLY A 141 20.38 -7.67 -0.64
CA GLY A 141 20.73 -7.49 -2.06
C GLY A 141 22.08 -8.04 -2.52
N ASN A 142 22.82 -8.74 -1.65
CA ASN A 142 24.12 -9.34 -1.93
C ASN A 142 24.07 -10.87 -1.82
N GLY A 143 23.86 -11.56 -2.96
CA GLY A 143 24.06 -13.01 -3.07
C GLY A 143 22.87 -13.76 -3.66
N VAL A 144 22.66 -15.00 -3.21
CA VAL A 144 21.66 -15.91 -3.79
C VAL A 144 20.21 -15.47 -3.58
N LEU A 145 19.96 -14.52 -2.68
CA LEU A 145 18.63 -13.97 -2.37
C LEU A 145 18.34 -12.67 -3.11
N ALA A 146 19.29 -12.14 -3.87
CA ALA A 146 19.11 -10.89 -4.60
C ALA A 146 17.88 -10.98 -5.53
N GLN A 147 17.04 -9.95 -5.50
CA GLN A 147 15.80 -9.84 -6.26
C GLN A 147 14.73 -10.89 -5.96
N GLN A 148 14.94 -11.79 -5.00
CA GLN A 148 13.93 -12.76 -4.59
C GLN A 148 13.00 -12.15 -3.54
N ASP A 149 11.70 -12.37 -3.69
CA ASP A 149 10.77 -12.08 -2.60
C ASP A 149 10.94 -13.17 -1.53
N THR A 150 11.55 -12.81 -0.41
CA THR A 150 11.83 -13.72 0.71
C THR A 150 10.75 -13.61 1.79
N PHE A 151 9.98 -12.53 1.78
CA PHE A 151 8.88 -12.28 2.72
C PHE A 151 7.54 -12.75 2.17
N GLY A 152 7.27 -12.54 0.88
CA GLY A 152 6.10 -13.01 0.14
C GLY A 152 5.00 -11.96 -0.10
N HIS A 153 5.09 -10.79 0.56
CA HIS A 153 4.07 -9.75 0.49
C HIS A 153 4.02 -9.07 -0.89
N GLY A 154 5.18 -8.70 -1.45
CA GLY A 154 5.27 -8.05 -2.76
C GLY A 154 4.77 -8.93 -3.89
N THR A 155 5.06 -10.23 -3.89
CA THR A 155 4.51 -11.20 -4.86
C THR A 155 2.98 -11.26 -4.78
N PHE A 156 2.41 -11.21 -3.57
CA PHE A 156 0.97 -11.16 -3.37
C PHE A 156 0.36 -9.88 -3.96
N MET A 157 0.97 -8.70 -3.71
CA MET A 157 0.51 -7.42 -4.26
C MET A 157 0.63 -7.41 -5.80
N ALA A 158 1.73 -7.91 -6.34
CA ALA A 158 1.96 -8.04 -7.78
C ALA A 158 0.87 -8.88 -8.46
N GLY A 159 0.42 -9.95 -7.81
CA GLY A 159 -0.70 -10.78 -8.26
C GLY A 159 -2.02 -10.00 -8.35
N ILE A 160 -2.33 -9.16 -7.36
CA ILE A 160 -3.54 -8.31 -7.35
C ILE A 160 -3.47 -7.28 -8.47
N ILE A 161 -2.33 -6.58 -8.60
CA ILE A 161 -2.16 -5.50 -9.57
C ILE A 161 -2.27 -6.07 -10.99
N ALA A 162 -1.50 -7.12 -11.29
CA ALA A 162 -1.26 -7.50 -12.67
C ALA A 162 -1.11 -9.02 -12.92
N GLY A 163 -1.48 -9.91 -12.00
CA GLY A 163 -1.37 -11.36 -12.23
C GLY A 163 -2.11 -11.84 -13.48
N ARG A 164 -1.50 -12.70 -14.31
CA ARG A 164 -2.14 -13.20 -15.55
C ARG A 164 -2.82 -14.57 -15.42
N GLY A 165 -2.75 -15.20 -14.25
CA GLY A 165 -3.10 -16.61 -14.08
C GLY A 165 -2.19 -17.53 -14.90
N ALA A 166 -2.07 -18.80 -14.52
CA ALA A 166 -1.31 -19.74 -15.35
C ALA A 166 -2.15 -20.20 -16.54
N GLY A 167 -1.66 -19.99 -17.76
CA GLY A 167 -2.23 -20.61 -18.96
C GLY A 167 -3.36 -19.86 -19.65
N ASN A 168 -3.59 -18.57 -19.36
CA ASN A 168 -4.54 -17.75 -20.15
C ASN A 168 -3.80 -16.86 -21.17
N PRO A 169 -3.96 -17.12 -22.49
CA PRO A 169 -3.50 -16.23 -23.55
C PRO A 169 -4.11 -14.82 -23.42
N ALA A 170 -3.39 -13.81 -23.89
CA ALA A 170 -3.88 -12.42 -23.90
C ALA A 170 -5.17 -12.22 -24.69
N ALA A 171 -5.40 -13.05 -25.71
CA ALA A 171 -6.62 -13.03 -26.51
C ALA A 171 -7.88 -13.39 -25.70
N ASP A 172 -7.74 -14.14 -24.61
CA ASP A 172 -8.88 -14.69 -23.87
C ASP A 172 -9.28 -13.81 -22.67
N LEU A 173 -8.49 -12.80 -22.30
CA LEU A 173 -8.71 -11.99 -21.09
C LEU A 173 -10.11 -11.34 -21.01
N PRO A 174 -10.66 -10.72 -22.07
CA PRO A 174 -12.00 -10.13 -22.01
C PRO A 174 -13.12 -11.16 -21.77
N SER A 175 -12.86 -12.40 -22.17
CA SER A 175 -13.79 -13.54 -22.09
C SER A 175 -13.35 -14.59 -21.06
N ALA A 176 -12.38 -14.27 -20.21
CA ALA A 176 -11.79 -15.23 -19.30
C ALA A 176 -12.89 -15.84 -18.41
N PRO A 177 -12.94 -17.17 -18.26
CA PRO A 177 -13.94 -17.84 -17.43
C PRO A 177 -13.98 -17.36 -15.98
N GLY A 178 -15.07 -17.70 -15.29
CA GLY A 178 -15.34 -17.26 -13.92
C GLY A 178 -14.38 -17.79 -12.85
N ASP A 179 -13.72 -18.91 -13.14
CA ASP A 179 -12.75 -19.59 -12.30
C ASP A 179 -11.30 -19.14 -12.55
N VAL A 180 -11.09 -18.23 -13.50
CA VAL A 180 -9.78 -17.65 -13.79
C VAL A 180 -9.53 -16.41 -12.93
N GLN A 181 -8.49 -16.49 -12.09
CA GLN A 181 -8.01 -15.37 -11.29
C GLN A 181 -6.93 -14.57 -12.04
N LEU A 182 -7.23 -13.31 -12.31
CA LEU A 182 -6.36 -12.33 -12.97
C LEU A 182 -6.30 -11.10 -12.08
N GLY A 183 -5.16 -10.43 -12.02
CA GLY A 183 -5.03 -9.11 -11.45
C GLY A 183 -5.93 -8.09 -12.14
N ILE A 184 -6.11 -6.93 -11.52
CA ILE A 184 -7.00 -5.88 -12.01
C ILE A 184 -6.56 -5.36 -13.39
N ALA A 185 -5.24 -5.19 -13.59
CA ALA A 185 -4.61 -4.80 -14.86
C ALA A 185 -3.65 -5.89 -15.35
N PRO A 186 -4.17 -7.02 -15.87
CA PRO A 186 -3.36 -8.22 -16.15
C PRO A 186 -2.24 -8.02 -17.18
N ASP A 187 -2.31 -6.99 -18.01
CA ASP A 187 -1.29 -6.67 -19.02
C ASP A 187 -0.42 -5.46 -18.67
N ALA A 188 -0.61 -4.86 -17.49
CA ALA A 188 0.35 -3.89 -16.98
C ALA A 188 1.71 -4.54 -16.76
N ARG A 189 2.77 -3.77 -17.01
CA ARG A 189 4.14 -4.14 -16.65
C ARG A 189 4.36 -3.87 -15.16
N LEU A 190 5.14 -4.70 -14.51
CA LEU A 190 5.56 -4.49 -13.13
C LEU A 190 7.03 -4.10 -13.10
N LEU A 191 7.37 -3.07 -12.32
CA LEU A 191 8.73 -2.74 -11.94
C LEU A 191 8.90 -3.09 -10.46
N SER A 192 9.69 -4.11 -10.16
CA SER A 192 9.98 -4.53 -8.79
C SER A 192 11.16 -3.74 -8.24
N LEU A 193 10.98 -3.05 -7.11
CA LEU A 193 12.08 -2.58 -6.27
C LEU A 193 11.95 -3.30 -4.93
N LYS A 194 12.89 -4.22 -4.67
CA LYS A 194 12.94 -4.97 -3.41
C LYS A 194 13.56 -4.09 -2.33
N LEU A 195 12.82 -3.91 -1.24
CA LEU A 195 13.21 -3.09 -0.09
C LEU A 195 13.32 -3.94 1.17
N ALA A 196 12.40 -4.89 1.35
CA ALA A 196 12.31 -5.65 2.60
C ALA A 196 13.26 -6.86 2.64
N THR A 197 13.71 -7.16 3.85
CA THR A 197 14.33 -8.44 4.21
C THR A 197 13.27 -9.55 4.35
N ALA A 198 13.71 -10.79 4.59
CA ALA A 198 12.84 -11.98 4.70
C ALA A 198 11.78 -11.88 5.80
N ASP A 199 12.00 -11.05 6.81
CA ASP A 199 11.05 -10.78 7.90
C ASP A 199 10.19 -9.52 7.68
N GLY A 200 10.29 -8.89 6.51
CA GLY A 200 9.53 -7.69 6.17
C GLY A 200 10.22 -6.38 6.59
N SER A 201 11.38 -6.45 7.25
CA SER A 201 12.04 -5.26 7.78
C SER A 201 12.52 -4.33 6.65
N THR A 202 12.13 -3.06 6.74
CA THR A 202 12.44 -2.01 5.74
C THR A 202 12.61 -0.67 6.44
N ASP A 203 13.69 0.04 6.16
CA ASP A 203 13.92 1.40 6.62
C ASP A 203 13.34 2.45 5.67
N VAL A 204 12.93 3.60 6.23
CA VAL A 204 12.41 4.75 5.47
C VAL A 204 13.38 5.19 4.37
N SER A 205 14.69 5.22 4.64
CA SER A 205 15.68 5.66 3.65
C SER A 205 15.71 4.77 2.40
N GLN A 206 15.42 3.47 2.54
CA GLN A 206 15.32 2.55 1.39
C GLN A 206 14.12 2.91 0.50
N VAL A 207 12.98 3.24 1.11
CA VAL A 207 11.77 3.66 0.38
C VAL A 207 11.98 5.00 -0.32
N VAL A 208 12.62 5.96 0.35
CA VAL A 208 12.98 7.26 -0.22
C VAL A 208 13.92 7.09 -1.42
N ALA A 209 14.98 6.29 -1.28
CA ALA A 209 15.91 5.99 -2.37
C ALA A 209 15.20 5.30 -3.56
N ALA A 210 14.24 4.41 -3.28
CA ALA A 210 13.45 3.72 -4.30
C ALA A 210 12.56 4.69 -5.10
N LEU A 211 11.88 5.61 -4.42
CA LEU A 211 11.05 6.64 -5.05
C LEU A 211 11.91 7.55 -5.94
N ASP A 212 13.04 8.01 -5.42
CA ASP A 212 14.03 8.78 -6.18
C ASP A 212 14.49 8.06 -7.46
N TRP A 213 14.71 6.74 -7.36
CA TRP A 213 15.14 5.92 -8.50
C TRP A 213 14.05 5.85 -9.56
N VAL A 214 12.80 5.60 -9.16
CA VAL A 214 11.65 5.51 -10.07
C VAL A 214 11.41 6.82 -10.80
N VAL A 215 11.57 7.96 -10.11
CA VAL A 215 11.38 9.28 -10.72
C VAL A 215 12.50 9.59 -11.74
N GLN A 216 13.74 9.22 -11.45
CA GLN A 216 14.88 9.40 -12.37
C GLN A 216 14.89 8.39 -13.54
N HIS A 217 14.32 7.19 -13.34
CA HIS A 217 14.27 6.12 -14.34
C HIS A 217 12.83 5.67 -14.64
N PRO A 218 11.94 6.59 -15.10
CA PRO A 218 10.51 6.31 -15.19
C PRO A 218 10.13 5.48 -16.43
N VAL A 219 11.10 4.95 -17.19
CA VAL A 219 10.86 4.22 -18.44
C VAL A 219 11.60 2.89 -18.36
N LEU A 220 10.87 1.79 -18.53
CA LEU A 220 11.41 0.43 -18.54
C LEU A 220 12.21 0.16 -19.83
N PRO A 221 13.06 -0.88 -19.86
CA PRO A 221 13.84 -1.22 -21.06
C PRO A 221 13.01 -1.47 -22.32
N ASP A 222 11.74 -1.89 -22.18
CA ASP A 222 10.82 -2.09 -23.30
C ASP A 222 10.12 -0.81 -23.77
N GLY A 223 10.46 0.34 -23.19
CA GLY A 223 9.87 1.64 -23.50
C GLY A 223 8.58 1.95 -22.73
N THR A 224 8.08 1.02 -21.90
CA THR A 224 6.88 1.27 -21.08
C THR A 224 7.18 2.26 -19.98
N ARG A 225 6.38 3.33 -19.86
CA ARG A 225 6.53 4.34 -18.80
C ARG A 225 5.87 3.86 -17.49
N VAL A 226 6.59 4.01 -16.38
CA VAL A 226 6.05 3.91 -15.02
C VAL A 226 5.12 5.10 -14.80
N ARG A 227 3.86 4.80 -14.49
CA ARG A 227 2.82 5.82 -14.27
C ARG A 227 2.12 5.68 -12.92
N VAL A 228 2.36 4.57 -12.23
CA VAL A 228 1.80 4.27 -10.92
C VAL A 228 2.91 3.74 -10.03
N VAL A 229 2.95 4.20 -8.79
CA VAL A 229 3.74 3.61 -7.70
C VAL A 229 2.75 3.06 -6.68
N ASN A 230 2.93 1.80 -6.30
CA ASN A 230 2.20 1.17 -5.21
C ASN A 230 3.10 1.13 -3.96
N LEU A 231 2.66 1.79 -2.90
CA LEU A 231 3.27 1.74 -1.57
C LEU A 231 2.31 1.04 -0.61
N SER A 232 2.45 -0.28 -0.52
CA SER A 232 1.80 -1.10 0.52
C SER A 232 2.67 -1.13 1.78
N TYR A 233 3.12 0.04 2.21
CA TYR A 233 4.07 0.32 3.27
C TYR A 233 3.62 1.59 4.00
N GLY A 234 3.91 1.68 5.30
CA GLY A 234 3.88 2.97 5.96
C GLY A 234 4.47 2.97 7.35
N THR A 235 4.71 4.17 7.87
CA THR A 235 5.25 4.38 9.21
C THR A 235 4.29 5.18 10.09
N ALA A 236 4.52 5.09 11.38
CA ALA A 236 3.84 5.89 12.39
C ALA A 236 4.50 7.27 12.57
N SER A 237 4.98 7.90 11.48
CA SER A 237 5.81 9.12 11.50
C SER A 237 5.37 10.12 12.57
N ALA A 238 6.35 10.63 13.32
CA ALA A 238 6.15 11.54 14.44
C ALA A 238 6.11 13.02 14.03
N GLN A 239 6.08 13.32 12.73
CA GLN A 239 6.12 14.68 12.19
C GLN A 239 5.03 14.93 11.15
N ASP A 240 4.86 16.21 10.79
CA ASP A 240 3.92 16.64 9.77
C ASP A 240 4.45 16.30 8.36
N TYR A 241 3.56 15.87 7.45
CA TYR A 241 3.94 15.49 6.08
C TYR A 241 4.73 16.58 5.36
N ARG A 242 4.53 17.86 5.70
CA ARG A 242 5.23 18.99 5.05
C ARG A 242 6.74 19.02 5.33
N LEU A 243 7.18 18.30 6.36
CA LEU A 243 8.58 18.13 6.71
C LEU A 243 9.08 16.72 6.39
N ASP A 244 8.19 15.74 6.35
CA ASP A 244 8.58 14.34 6.25
C ASP A 244 9.29 14.00 4.92
N PRO A 245 10.51 13.41 4.97
CA PRO A 245 11.23 13.02 3.76
C PRO A 245 10.54 11.92 2.95
N LEU A 246 9.79 11.01 3.57
CA LEU A 246 9.06 9.97 2.84
C LEU A 246 7.84 10.57 2.12
N ALA A 247 7.07 11.43 2.78
CA ALA A 247 6.01 12.21 2.14
C ALA A 247 6.56 13.05 0.97
N ALA A 248 7.66 13.78 1.19
CA ALA A 248 8.28 14.59 0.15
C ALA A 248 8.75 13.78 -1.07
N ALA A 249 9.33 12.59 -0.86
CA ALA A 249 9.71 11.69 -1.95
C ALA A 249 8.49 11.21 -2.77
N ALA A 250 7.39 10.88 -2.08
CA ALA A 250 6.13 10.49 -2.70
C ALA A 250 5.49 11.66 -3.47
N GLU A 251 5.48 12.87 -2.90
CA GLU A 251 5.01 14.10 -3.55
C GLU A 251 5.88 14.46 -4.76
N ASN A 252 7.20 14.23 -4.70
CA ASN A 252 8.09 14.43 -5.84
C ASN A 252 7.71 13.49 -7.00
N ALA A 253 7.41 12.22 -6.73
CA ALA A 253 6.91 11.29 -7.74
C ALA A 253 5.56 11.74 -8.33
N TRP A 254 4.65 12.21 -7.48
CA TRP A 254 3.37 12.79 -7.87
C TRP A 254 3.54 13.92 -8.88
N HIS A 255 4.40 14.89 -8.58
CA HIS A 255 4.66 16.03 -9.45
C HIS A 255 5.42 15.69 -10.74
N HIS A 256 6.07 14.52 -10.81
CA HIS A 256 6.66 13.99 -12.03
C HIS A 256 5.71 13.11 -12.87
N GLY A 257 4.40 13.17 -12.58
CA GLY A 257 3.35 12.55 -13.38
C GLY A 257 3.14 11.06 -13.09
N ILE A 258 3.58 10.61 -11.92
CA ILE A 258 3.41 9.24 -11.42
C ILE A 258 2.36 9.27 -10.31
N VAL A 259 1.28 8.51 -10.47
CA VAL A 259 0.25 8.39 -9.42
C VAL A 259 0.83 7.54 -8.29
N VAL A 260 0.92 8.09 -7.08
CA VAL A 260 1.31 7.32 -5.89
C VAL A 260 0.05 6.84 -5.19
N VAL A 261 -0.06 5.53 -5.00
CA VAL A 261 -1.14 4.87 -4.27
C VAL A 261 -0.56 4.28 -3.00
N ALA A 262 -0.99 4.77 -1.84
CA ALA A 262 -0.46 4.41 -0.53
C ALA A 262 -1.55 3.77 0.34
N SER A 263 -1.19 2.70 1.05
CA SER A 263 -2.08 2.05 2.01
C SER A 263 -2.29 2.94 3.25
N GLY A 264 -3.54 3.01 3.73
CA GLY A 264 -3.90 3.85 4.86
C GLY A 264 -3.33 3.38 6.21
N GLY A 265 -3.05 2.08 6.35
CA GLY A 265 -2.58 1.44 7.59
C GLY A 265 -3.63 0.49 8.21
N ASN A 266 -3.21 -0.38 9.13
CA ASN A 266 -4.00 -1.53 9.60
C ASN A 266 -4.28 -1.56 11.12
N ASP A 267 -4.06 -0.44 11.82
CA ASP A 267 -4.20 -0.36 13.29
C ASP A 267 -5.59 0.07 13.78
N GLY A 268 -6.57 0.15 12.88
CA GLY A 268 -7.92 0.61 13.18
C GLY A 268 -7.98 2.09 13.57
N ASP A 269 -8.88 2.45 14.49
CA ASP A 269 -9.11 3.86 14.86
C ASP A 269 -8.02 4.39 15.81
N VAL A 270 -6.90 4.83 15.20
CA VAL A 270 -5.81 5.54 15.86
C VAL A 270 -5.82 7.04 15.59
N GLY A 271 -6.88 7.55 14.93
CA GLY A 271 -7.11 8.97 14.64
C GLY A 271 -6.14 9.61 13.64
N ARG A 272 -5.38 8.81 12.88
CA ARG A 272 -4.45 9.26 11.84
C ARG A 272 -4.17 8.15 10.83
N LEU A 273 -3.68 8.54 9.66
CA LEU A 273 -3.14 7.60 8.67
C LEU A 273 -1.64 7.39 8.87
N SER A 274 -1.11 6.28 8.35
CA SER A 274 0.33 6.06 8.21
C SER A 274 0.94 7.01 7.16
N ASP A 275 2.23 7.30 7.31
CA ASP A 275 3.02 7.99 6.28
C ASP A 275 3.46 6.98 5.19
N PRO A 276 3.37 7.27 3.88
CA PRO A 276 3.03 8.57 3.26
C PRO A 276 1.54 8.78 2.93
N ALA A 277 0.61 7.90 3.34
CA ALA A 277 -0.81 8.11 3.08
C ALA A 277 -1.39 9.37 3.76
N VAL A 278 -0.73 9.87 4.82
CA VAL A 278 -1.05 11.16 5.44
C VAL A 278 -0.79 12.37 4.51
N ASP A 279 0.06 12.23 3.49
CA ASP A 279 0.24 13.26 2.47
C ASP A 279 -1.07 13.43 1.66
N PRO A 280 -1.62 14.65 1.55
CA PRO A 280 -2.88 14.88 0.85
C PRO A 280 -2.76 14.84 -0.68
N TYR A 281 -1.56 14.88 -1.28
CA TYR A 281 -1.41 14.75 -2.73
C TYR A 281 -1.63 13.31 -3.20
N VAL A 282 -1.09 12.32 -2.47
CA VAL A 282 -1.15 10.91 -2.88
C VAL A 282 -2.56 10.35 -2.77
N VAL A 283 -2.82 9.19 -3.40
CA VAL A 283 -4.08 8.45 -3.22
C VAL A 283 -3.93 7.55 -1.99
N ALA A 284 -4.52 7.95 -0.87
CA ALA A 284 -4.58 7.16 0.36
C ALA A 284 -5.78 6.20 0.31
N VAL A 285 -5.50 4.90 0.51
CA VAL A 285 -6.48 3.84 0.32
C VAL A 285 -6.76 3.10 1.62
N GLY A 286 -8.01 3.13 2.07
CA GLY A 286 -8.50 2.28 3.15
C GLY A 286 -9.04 0.94 2.62
N ALA A 287 -9.34 0.02 3.53
CA ALA A 287 -9.85 -1.29 3.19
C ALA A 287 -11.35 -1.39 3.46
N SER A 288 -12.09 -1.94 2.50
CA SER A 288 -13.47 -2.41 2.70
C SER A 288 -13.48 -3.92 2.97
N ASP A 289 -14.57 -4.37 3.57
CA ASP A 289 -14.95 -5.76 3.77
C ASP A 289 -16.27 -6.06 3.02
N SER A 290 -16.34 -7.24 2.42
CA SER A 290 -17.52 -7.75 1.73
C SER A 290 -18.55 -8.40 2.66
N GLY A 291 -18.16 -8.73 3.89
CA GLY A 291 -18.99 -9.50 4.82
C GLY A 291 -19.30 -10.91 4.31
N ASP A 292 -18.31 -11.56 3.68
CA ASP A 292 -18.42 -12.88 3.05
C ASP A 292 -19.47 -12.94 1.91
N ARG A 293 -19.63 -11.85 1.15
CA ARG A 293 -20.59 -11.75 0.03
C ARG A 293 -19.93 -11.42 -1.30
N THR A 294 -20.35 -12.08 -2.37
CA THR A 294 -19.84 -11.79 -3.73
C THR A 294 -20.34 -10.46 -4.33
N ASP A 295 -21.40 -9.87 -3.75
CA ASP A 295 -21.88 -8.52 -4.08
C ASP A 295 -21.51 -7.48 -3.00
N GLY A 296 -20.64 -7.87 -2.06
CA GLY A 296 -20.28 -7.10 -0.87
C GLY A 296 -19.32 -5.93 -1.09
N TRP A 297 -18.80 -5.75 -2.30
CA TRP A 297 -17.81 -4.69 -2.59
C TRP A 297 -18.41 -3.38 -3.12
N THR A 298 -19.74 -3.32 -3.25
CA THR A 298 -20.47 -2.13 -3.72
C THR A 298 -20.92 -1.28 -2.54
N GLY A 299 -21.13 0.03 -2.69
CA GLY A 299 -21.51 0.93 -1.58
C GLY A 299 -22.82 0.56 -0.88
N ASP A 300 -23.66 -0.24 -1.52
CA ASP A 300 -24.88 -0.82 -0.94
C ASP A 300 -24.61 -1.84 0.18
N HIS A 301 -23.49 -2.58 0.09
CA HIS A 301 -23.20 -3.74 0.96
C HIS A 301 -21.81 -3.69 1.60
N ALA A 302 -20.88 -2.92 1.03
CA ALA A 302 -19.55 -2.74 1.56
C ALA A 302 -19.61 -2.13 2.96
N VAL A 303 -18.73 -2.59 3.81
CA VAL A 303 -18.46 -1.98 5.10
C VAL A 303 -16.98 -1.66 5.19
N ALA A 304 -16.62 -0.66 6.00
CA ALA A 304 -15.22 -0.45 6.31
C ALA A 304 -14.66 -1.67 7.05
N ALA A 305 -13.48 -2.14 6.65
CA ALA A 305 -12.79 -3.19 7.36
C ALA A 305 -12.36 -2.68 8.74
N SER A 306 -12.55 -3.47 9.79
CA SER A 306 -12.29 -3.03 11.18
C SER A 306 -10.83 -2.69 11.47
N PHE A 307 -9.90 -3.27 10.71
CA PHE A 307 -8.47 -2.97 10.79
C PHE A 307 -8.07 -1.72 10.02
N SER A 308 -8.88 -1.25 9.06
CA SER A 308 -8.52 -0.08 8.24
C SER A 308 -8.35 1.14 9.13
N GLN A 309 -7.22 1.84 9.00
CA GLN A 309 -7.00 3.04 9.81
C GLN A 309 -8.09 4.09 9.57
N VAL A 310 -8.53 4.72 10.67
CA VAL A 310 -9.46 5.86 10.64
C VAL A 310 -8.65 7.14 10.74
N GLY A 311 -8.89 8.05 9.80
CA GLY A 311 -8.21 9.34 9.76
C GLY A 311 -8.78 10.37 10.73
N SER A 312 -8.25 11.58 10.64
CA SER A 312 -8.75 12.76 11.33
C SER A 312 -9.68 13.58 10.41
N PRO A 313 -10.41 14.58 10.95
CA PRO A 313 -11.15 15.54 10.13
C PRO A 313 -10.29 16.30 9.13
N ASP A 314 -8.99 16.45 9.39
CA ASP A 314 -8.05 17.16 8.51
C ASP A 314 -7.48 16.24 7.42
N ARG A 315 -7.26 14.96 7.73
CA ARG A 315 -6.80 13.96 6.77
C ARG A 315 -7.32 12.56 7.11
N HIS A 316 -8.04 11.99 6.17
CA HIS A 316 -8.48 10.60 6.14
C HIS A 316 -8.23 10.00 4.76
N VAL A 317 -8.50 8.70 4.59
CA VAL A 317 -8.33 8.03 3.29
C VAL A 317 -9.15 8.73 2.20
N ASP A 318 -8.69 8.68 0.95
CA ASP A 318 -9.39 9.30 -0.16
C ASP A 318 -10.58 8.44 -0.62
N LEU A 319 -10.42 7.13 -0.56
CA LEU A 319 -11.44 6.12 -0.87
C LEU A 319 -11.08 4.78 -0.22
N VAL A 320 -12.01 3.82 -0.25
CA VAL A 320 -11.75 2.43 0.13
C VAL A 320 -11.83 1.47 -1.05
N ALA A 321 -11.07 0.39 -0.99
CA ALA A 321 -11.12 -0.69 -1.96
C ALA A 321 -11.12 -2.05 -1.26
N PRO A 322 -11.50 -3.14 -1.97
CA PRO A 322 -11.51 -4.48 -1.41
C PRO A 322 -10.17 -4.87 -0.76
N GLY A 323 -10.18 -5.07 0.55
CA GLY A 323 -8.98 -5.35 1.34
C GLY A 323 -9.13 -6.48 2.36
N THR A 324 -10.34 -7.00 2.59
CA THR A 324 -10.56 -8.15 3.48
C THR A 324 -10.58 -9.46 2.71
N SER A 325 -9.84 -10.46 3.19
CA SER A 325 -9.86 -11.84 2.71
C SER A 325 -9.63 -11.96 1.20
N VAL A 326 -8.81 -11.07 0.64
CA VAL A 326 -8.47 -11.04 -0.78
C VAL A 326 -7.63 -12.28 -1.11
N VAL A 327 -7.90 -12.89 -2.26
CA VAL A 327 -7.11 -14.01 -2.79
C VAL A 327 -6.17 -13.51 -3.87
N SER A 328 -4.89 -13.85 -3.79
CA SER A 328 -3.89 -13.51 -4.79
C SER A 328 -2.85 -14.61 -4.96
N THR A 329 -1.85 -14.32 -5.79
CA THR A 329 -0.70 -15.16 -6.06
C THR A 329 0.08 -15.46 -4.78
N ARG A 330 0.31 -16.75 -4.55
CA ARG A 330 1.18 -17.29 -3.50
C ARG A 330 2.65 -17.18 -3.89
N ASP A 331 3.51 -16.97 -2.90
CA ASP A 331 4.96 -17.10 -3.02
C ASP A 331 5.48 -18.29 -2.19
N PRO A 332 5.62 -19.49 -2.78
CA PRO A 332 5.95 -20.70 -2.04
C PRO A 332 7.32 -20.64 -1.37
N GLY A 333 7.38 -20.89 -0.06
CA GLY A 333 8.62 -20.93 0.71
C GLY A 333 9.07 -19.57 1.28
N SER A 334 8.36 -18.49 0.95
CA SER A 334 8.52 -17.19 1.63
C SER A 334 8.15 -17.28 3.12
N LEU A 335 8.54 -16.27 3.91
CA LEU A 335 8.22 -16.26 5.34
C LEU A 335 6.71 -16.27 5.57
N ILE A 336 5.93 -15.45 4.87
CA ILE A 336 4.47 -15.40 5.02
C ILE A 336 3.85 -16.77 4.69
N ASP A 337 4.29 -17.40 3.60
CA ASP A 337 3.78 -18.70 3.18
C ASP A 337 4.03 -19.80 4.23
N THR A 338 5.23 -19.80 4.80
CA THR A 338 5.64 -20.84 5.75
C THR A 338 5.09 -20.60 7.16
N ALA A 339 4.98 -19.33 7.59
CA ALA A 339 4.47 -18.95 8.91
C ALA A 339 2.93 -18.98 8.99
N HIS A 340 2.23 -18.81 7.86
CA HIS A 340 0.78 -18.72 7.83
C HIS A 340 0.16 -19.76 6.88
N PRO A 341 0.23 -21.07 7.19
CA PRO A 341 -0.40 -22.10 6.38
C PRO A 341 -1.94 -21.93 6.28
N SER A 342 -2.56 -21.18 7.20
CA SER A 342 -3.97 -20.77 7.12
C SER A 342 -4.26 -19.83 5.95
N GLY A 343 -3.25 -19.18 5.37
CA GLY A 343 -3.36 -18.37 4.17
C GLY A 343 -3.49 -19.19 2.89
N LEU A 344 -3.16 -20.49 2.91
CA LEU A 344 -3.42 -21.37 1.76
C LEU A 344 -4.93 -21.46 1.51
N VAL A 345 -5.35 -21.17 0.28
CA VAL A 345 -6.78 -21.20 -0.08
C VAL A 345 -7.26 -22.64 -0.12
N ASP A 346 -8.16 -23.00 0.80
CA ASP A 346 -8.67 -24.37 0.87
C ASP A 346 -9.48 -24.73 -0.38
N GLY A 347 -9.23 -25.92 -0.93
CA GLY A 347 -9.80 -26.36 -2.20
C GLY A 347 -9.11 -25.79 -3.45
N ASP A 348 -8.04 -24.99 -3.34
CA ASP A 348 -7.18 -24.64 -4.48
C ASP A 348 -6.32 -25.85 -4.89
N THR A 349 -6.71 -26.51 -5.97
CA THR A 349 -5.96 -27.65 -6.52
C THR A 349 -4.69 -27.23 -7.26
N SER A 350 -4.52 -25.95 -7.58
CA SER A 350 -3.33 -25.45 -8.26
C SER A 350 -2.17 -25.19 -7.29
N GLY A 351 -2.47 -24.97 -6.00
CA GLY A 351 -1.49 -24.64 -4.97
C GLY A 351 -0.82 -23.28 -5.15
N ARG A 352 -1.44 -22.38 -5.93
CA ARG A 352 -0.90 -21.08 -6.35
C ARG A 352 -1.58 -19.91 -5.66
N LEU A 353 -2.64 -20.16 -4.91
CA LEU A 353 -3.46 -19.12 -4.31
C LEU A 353 -3.17 -19.00 -2.82
N PHE A 354 -3.16 -17.76 -2.36
CA PHE A 354 -3.01 -17.41 -0.96
C PHE A 354 -4.06 -16.34 -0.61
N ARG A 355 -4.45 -16.25 0.66
CA ARG A 355 -5.47 -15.31 1.15
C ARG A 355 -4.92 -14.41 2.23
N GLY A 356 -5.19 -13.11 2.11
CA GLY A 356 -4.75 -12.10 3.07
C GLY A 356 -5.70 -10.91 3.16
N SER A 357 -5.58 -10.16 4.26
CA SER A 357 -6.34 -8.95 4.53
C SER A 357 -5.42 -7.81 4.92
N GLY A 358 -5.74 -6.60 4.47
CA GLY A 358 -4.99 -5.38 4.76
C GLY A 358 -5.31 -4.24 3.80
N THR A 359 -4.95 -3.03 4.19
CA THR A 359 -4.96 -1.85 3.31
C THR A 359 -3.92 -1.95 2.19
N SER A 360 -2.90 -2.80 2.35
CA SER A 360 -1.96 -3.20 1.30
C SER A 360 -2.66 -3.79 0.08
N GLN A 361 -3.60 -4.72 0.30
CA GLN A 361 -4.38 -5.37 -0.75
C GLN A 361 -5.31 -4.37 -1.43
N ALA A 362 -5.93 -3.48 -0.66
CA ALA A 362 -6.78 -2.42 -1.19
C ALA A 362 -5.99 -1.44 -2.08
N ALA A 363 -4.80 -1.01 -1.65
CA ALA A 363 -3.90 -0.18 -2.44
C ALA A 363 -3.50 -0.86 -3.76
N ALA A 364 -3.20 -2.17 -3.72
CA ALA A 364 -2.88 -2.95 -4.92
C ALA A 364 -4.07 -3.03 -5.91
N VAL A 365 -5.31 -3.16 -5.40
CA VAL A 365 -6.53 -3.10 -6.25
C VAL A 365 -6.63 -1.74 -6.93
N VAL A 366 -6.45 -0.64 -6.19
CA VAL A 366 -6.49 0.72 -6.74
C VAL A 366 -5.37 0.96 -7.75
N SER A 367 -4.15 0.48 -7.48
CA SER A 367 -3.02 0.59 -8.41
C SER A 367 -3.30 -0.05 -9.76
N GLY A 368 -3.90 -1.24 -9.77
CA GLY A 368 -4.35 -1.88 -11.02
C GLY A 368 -5.50 -1.11 -11.70
N ALA A 369 -6.45 -0.57 -10.93
CA ALA A 369 -7.53 0.26 -11.47
C ALA A 369 -7.00 1.54 -12.14
N VAL A 370 -6.02 2.20 -11.52
CA VAL A 370 -5.32 3.37 -12.08
C VAL A 370 -4.59 2.99 -13.37
N ALA A 371 -3.93 1.83 -13.43
CA ALA A 371 -3.27 1.38 -14.66
C ALA A 371 -4.26 1.20 -15.83
N LEU A 372 -5.46 0.66 -15.57
CA LEU A 372 -6.53 0.61 -16.57
C LEU A 372 -6.98 2.00 -17.00
N LEU A 373 -7.20 2.91 -16.04
CA LEU A 373 -7.63 4.28 -16.29
C LEU A 373 -6.61 5.04 -17.16
N LEU A 374 -5.32 4.93 -16.84
CA LEU A 374 -4.24 5.58 -17.58
C LEU A 374 -3.97 4.94 -18.94
N GLN A 375 -4.29 3.66 -19.14
CA GLN A 375 -4.30 3.10 -20.50
C GLN A 375 -5.39 3.75 -21.35
N ALA A 376 -6.61 3.89 -20.80
CA ALA A 376 -7.74 4.48 -21.52
C ALA A 376 -7.53 5.99 -21.80
N TYR A 377 -6.94 6.68 -20.82
CA TYR A 377 -6.76 8.13 -20.82
C TYR A 377 -5.30 8.49 -20.45
N PRO A 378 -4.36 8.32 -21.39
CA PRO A 378 -2.92 8.46 -21.10
C PRO A 378 -2.49 9.88 -20.71
N ASP A 379 -3.27 10.88 -21.09
CA ASP A 379 -3.00 12.31 -20.88
C ASP A 379 -3.43 12.82 -19.50
N LEU A 380 -4.07 11.98 -18.66
CA LEU A 380 -4.46 12.39 -17.31
C LEU A 380 -3.24 12.66 -16.43
N THR A 381 -3.27 13.78 -15.73
CA THR A 381 -2.35 14.09 -14.64
C THR A 381 -2.74 13.31 -13.36
N PRO A 382 -1.83 13.12 -12.40
CA PRO A 382 -2.16 12.49 -11.12
C PRO A 382 -3.34 13.13 -10.37
N ASP A 383 -3.39 14.46 -10.31
CA ASP A 383 -4.52 15.25 -9.76
C ASP A 383 -5.87 14.86 -10.38
N GLN A 384 -5.91 14.75 -11.71
CA GLN A 384 -7.10 14.35 -12.45
C GLN A 384 -7.47 12.88 -12.25
N VAL A 385 -6.47 12.00 -12.07
CA VAL A 385 -6.71 10.60 -11.69
C VAL A 385 -7.36 10.55 -10.30
N LYS A 386 -6.79 11.26 -9.32
CA LYS A 386 -7.35 11.32 -7.96
C LYS A 386 -8.78 11.84 -7.98
N LEU A 387 -9.04 12.95 -8.67
CA LEU A 387 -10.39 13.47 -8.83
C LEU A 387 -11.33 12.45 -9.49
N ALA A 388 -10.89 11.76 -10.55
CA ALA A 388 -11.71 10.78 -11.24
C ALA A 388 -12.10 9.62 -10.30
N LEU A 389 -11.18 9.15 -9.47
CA LEU A 389 -11.44 8.09 -8.49
C LEU A 389 -12.37 8.55 -7.36
N THR A 390 -12.12 9.71 -6.76
CA THR A 390 -12.90 10.18 -5.60
C THR A 390 -14.26 10.71 -5.99
N ALA A 391 -14.38 11.45 -7.10
CA ALA A 391 -15.67 11.99 -7.55
C ALA A 391 -16.63 10.90 -8.04
N SER A 392 -16.12 9.70 -8.37
CA SER A 392 -16.93 8.58 -8.81
C SER A 392 -17.15 7.51 -7.74
N ALA A 393 -16.48 7.60 -6.59
CA ALA A 393 -16.56 6.58 -5.54
C ALA A 393 -18.02 6.39 -5.08
N ASP A 394 -18.40 5.13 -4.81
CA ASP A 394 -19.74 4.76 -4.38
C ASP A 394 -19.87 4.92 -2.86
N PRO A 395 -20.71 5.83 -2.35
CA PRO A 395 -20.78 6.11 -0.93
C PRO A 395 -21.15 4.89 -0.07
N VAL A 396 -20.39 4.65 1.00
CA VAL A 396 -20.63 3.56 1.94
C VAL A 396 -21.67 3.99 2.99
N LYS A 397 -22.92 3.52 2.87
CA LYS A 397 -24.11 4.06 3.56
C LYS A 397 -24.10 4.08 5.10
N LYS A 398 -23.12 3.44 5.74
CA LYS A 398 -23.03 3.32 7.21
C LYS A 398 -21.63 3.59 7.77
N ALA A 399 -20.78 4.25 6.99
CA ALA A 399 -19.45 4.65 7.42
C ALA A 399 -19.33 6.18 7.43
N SER A 400 -18.40 6.69 8.23
CA SER A 400 -18.00 8.10 8.15
C SER A 400 -17.00 8.29 7.02
N ASP A 401 -16.89 9.52 6.54
CA ASP A 401 -15.85 9.91 5.58
C ASP A 401 -14.44 9.75 6.20
N LEU A 402 -14.31 9.83 7.53
CA LEU A 402 -13.05 9.56 8.24
C LEU A 402 -12.54 8.13 8.02
N THR A 403 -13.47 7.19 7.78
CA THR A 403 -13.16 5.77 7.58
C THR A 403 -13.14 5.40 6.10
N THR A 404 -14.00 6.02 5.28
CA THR A 404 -14.22 5.57 3.89
C THR A 404 -13.89 6.60 2.81
N GLY A 405 -13.50 7.81 3.20
CA GLY A 405 -13.25 8.91 2.26
C GLY A 405 -14.48 9.19 1.42
N ALA A 406 -14.29 9.26 0.10
CA ALA A 406 -15.37 9.44 -0.85
C ALA A 406 -16.27 8.20 -1.03
N GLY A 407 -15.85 7.02 -0.55
CA GLY A 407 -16.59 5.77 -0.67
C GLY A 407 -15.78 4.63 -1.29
N ALA A 408 -16.47 3.60 -1.74
CA ALA A 408 -15.87 2.42 -2.39
C ALA A 408 -15.45 2.72 -3.84
N LEU A 409 -14.33 2.15 -4.27
CA LEU A 409 -13.83 2.27 -5.64
C LEU A 409 -14.88 1.86 -6.70
N ASP A 410 -15.30 2.80 -7.54
CA ASP A 410 -16.07 2.55 -8.77
C ASP A 410 -15.23 2.94 -10.00
N LEU A 411 -14.59 1.96 -10.62
CA LEU A 411 -13.74 2.19 -11.79
C LEU A 411 -14.58 2.53 -13.03
N LYS A 412 -15.83 2.08 -13.13
CA LYS A 412 -16.69 2.45 -14.26
C LYS A 412 -17.03 3.93 -14.18
N GLY A 413 -17.43 4.41 -13.00
CA GLY A 413 -17.66 5.82 -12.75
C GLY A 413 -16.39 6.65 -12.99
N ALA A 414 -15.22 6.17 -12.56
CA ALA A 414 -13.96 6.88 -12.76
C ALA A 414 -13.63 7.04 -14.25
N MET A 415 -13.90 6.01 -15.07
CA MET A 415 -13.76 6.07 -16.53
C MET A 415 -14.71 7.09 -17.16
N ASP A 416 -15.93 7.22 -16.63
CA ASP A 416 -16.90 8.20 -17.09
C ASP A 416 -16.45 9.63 -16.71
N VAL A 417 -15.99 9.87 -15.47
CA VAL A 417 -15.45 11.18 -15.04
C VAL A 417 -14.22 11.57 -15.87
N ALA A 418 -13.30 10.64 -16.11
CA ALA A 418 -12.12 10.85 -16.94
C ALA A 418 -12.47 11.23 -18.39
N ALA A 419 -13.50 10.61 -18.98
CA ALA A 419 -13.99 10.98 -20.30
C ALA A 419 -14.41 12.46 -20.36
N HIS A 420 -15.13 12.92 -19.33
CA HIS A 420 -15.61 14.29 -19.23
C HIS A 420 -14.45 15.27 -18.99
N LEU A 421 -13.46 14.90 -18.16
CA LEU A 421 -12.25 15.70 -17.92
C LEU A 421 -11.48 16.01 -19.21
N LEU A 422 -11.59 15.18 -20.26
CA LEU A 422 -10.91 15.41 -21.53
C LEU A 422 -11.78 16.11 -22.60
N GLY A 423 -13.03 16.44 -22.27
CA GLY A 423 -13.92 17.20 -23.17
C GLY A 423 -13.49 18.65 -23.40
N THR A 424 -14.01 19.33 -24.42
CA THR A 424 -13.64 20.73 -24.73
C THR A 424 -14.67 21.75 -24.24
N ASP A 425 -15.72 21.31 -23.55
CA ASP A 425 -16.77 22.19 -23.07
C ASP A 425 -16.43 22.88 -21.72
N ARG A 426 -17.33 23.77 -21.27
CA ARG A 426 -17.15 24.50 -20.01
C ARG A 426 -17.17 23.60 -18.77
N ASN A 427 -17.88 22.47 -18.82
CA ASN A 427 -17.95 21.54 -17.69
C ASN A 427 -16.61 20.83 -17.54
N ALA A 428 -15.99 20.40 -18.64
CA ALA A 428 -14.65 19.82 -18.65
C ALA A 428 -13.61 20.80 -18.10
N ALA A 429 -13.66 22.08 -18.52
CA ALA A 429 -12.77 23.11 -17.96
C ALA A 429 -12.96 23.30 -16.45
N THR A 430 -14.20 23.24 -15.97
CA THR A 430 -14.53 23.37 -14.54
C THR A 430 -14.02 22.16 -13.74
N LEU A 431 -14.20 20.94 -14.26
CA LEU A 431 -13.68 19.73 -13.63
C LEU A 431 -12.15 19.72 -13.58
N ARG A 432 -11.47 20.16 -14.66
CA ARG A 432 -10.00 20.29 -14.64
C ARG A 432 -9.52 21.30 -13.60
N ALA A 433 -10.22 22.43 -13.46
CA ALA A 433 -9.89 23.40 -12.44
C ALA A 433 -10.11 22.84 -11.02
N ALA A 434 -11.17 22.05 -10.83
CA ALA A 434 -11.46 21.39 -9.55
C ALA A 434 -10.49 20.22 -9.23
N ALA A 435 -9.79 19.68 -10.23
CA ALA A 435 -8.80 18.62 -10.03
C ALA A 435 -7.50 19.13 -9.41
N VAL A 436 -7.15 20.40 -9.66
CA VAL A 436 -5.87 20.98 -9.23
C VAL A 436 -5.80 20.98 -7.71
N GLN A 437 -4.82 20.25 -7.16
CA GLN A 437 -4.56 20.22 -5.73
C GLN A 437 -3.72 21.45 -5.32
N ASP A 438 -4.09 22.09 -4.20
CA ASP A 438 -3.46 23.30 -3.69
C ASP A 438 -2.92 23.16 -2.25
N PHE A 439 -2.72 21.92 -1.80
CA PHE A 439 -2.16 21.63 -0.48
C PHE A 439 -0.75 22.20 -0.33
N PRO A 440 -0.35 22.65 0.88
CA PRO A 440 1.03 23.02 1.15
C PRO A 440 1.97 21.87 0.80
N ARG A 441 2.98 22.15 -0.02
CA ARG A 441 3.95 21.14 -0.46
C ARG A 441 4.87 20.69 0.67
N SER A 442 5.27 19.43 0.62
CA SER A 442 6.35 18.94 1.47
C SER A 442 7.71 19.48 1.03
N THR A 443 8.51 19.79 2.04
CA THR A 443 9.89 20.26 1.90
C THR A 443 10.91 19.15 2.06
N GLY A 444 10.50 18.03 2.69
CA GLY A 444 11.41 16.93 3.04
C GLY A 444 12.53 17.31 4.02
N GLN A 445 12.45 18.49 4.66
CA GLN A 445 13.51 19.03 5.53
C GLN A 445 13.47 18.52 6.97
N GLY A 446 12.53 17.63 7.27
CA GLY A 446 12.34 17.02 8.58
C GLY A 446 13.36 15.94 8.90
N SER A 447 13.13 15.31 10.06
CA SER A 447 13.99 14.27 10.61
C SER A 447 13.70 12.93 9.94
N LEU A 448 14.74 12.21 9.53
CA LEU A 448 14.60 10.83 9.06
C LEU A 448 14.17 9.91 10.21
N ASP A 449 14.65 10.17 11.41
CA ASP A 449 14.30 9.39 12.60
C ASP A 449 12.82 9.58 13.01
N ALA A 450 12.32 10.81 12.93
CA ALA A 450 10.90 11.09 13.14
C ALA A 450 10.04 10.40 12.08
N ALA A 451 10.51 10.32 10.82
CA ALA A 451 9.83 9.61 9.74
C ALA A 451 9.69 8.10 10.02
N ARG A 452 10.62 7.50 10.78
CA ARG A 452 10.51 6.10 11.21
C ARG A 452 9.37 5.86 12.19
N GLY A 453 8.90 6.88 12.90
CA GLY A 453 7.79 6.77 13.84
C GLY A 453 8.05 5.84 15.03
N GLY A 454 9.31 5.65 15.40
CA GLY A 454 9.73 4.76 16.49
C GLY A 454 10.01 3.30 16.06
N SER A 455 9.79 2.94 14.79
CA SER A 455 10.17 1.63 14.25
C SER A 455 11.59 1.69 13.69
N THR A 456 12.55 1.06 14.37
CA THR A 456 13.95 1.04 13.94
C THR A 456 14.37 -0.36 13.51
N LEU A 457 15.18 -0.44 12.45
CA LEU A 457 15.94 -1.65 12.18
C LEU A 457 16.95 -1.86 13.32
N VAL A 458 17.27 -3.11 13.63
CA VAL A 458 18.33 -3.43 14.61
C VAL A 458 19.40 -4.23 13.89
N ASP A 459 20.67 -3.98 14.17
CA ASP A 459 21.77 -4.72 13.59
C ASP A 459 22.03 -6.08 14.24
N ALA A 460 22.88 -6.91 13.63
CA ALA A 460 23.17 -8.22 14.21
C ALA A 460 23.95 -8.17 15.53
N SER A 461 24.46 -6.99 15.91
CA SER A 461 25.01 -6.74 17.24
C SER A 461 23.94 -6.35 18.26
N GLY A 462 22.71 -6.08 17.81
CA GLY A 462 21.59 -5.62 18.62
C GLY A 462 21.53 -4.10 18.78
N ALA A 463 22.20 -3.34 17.90
CA ALA A 463 22.17 -1.88 17.91
C ALA A 463 21.09 -1.35 16.98
N ASP A 464 20.25 -0.44 17.49
CA ASP A 464 19.19 0.18 16.71
C ASP A 464 19.76 1.16 15.67
N LEU A 465 19.21 1.12 14.46
CA LEU A 465 19.34 2.16 13.45
C LEU A 465 18.47 3.34 13.87
N ALA A 466 19.07 4.25 14.64
CA ALA A 466 18.40 5.41 15.19
C ALA A 466 19.15 6.72 14.88
N GLY A 467 18.41 7.82 14.88
CA GLY A 467 18.89 9.16 14.59
C GLY A 467 18.98 9.49 13.10
N GLU A 468 19.63 10.61 12.80
CA GLU A 468 19.77 11.15 11.44
C GLU A 468 20.85 10.40 10.63
N VAL A 469 20.63 9.11 10.42
CA VAL A 469 21.47 8.25 9.59
C VAL A 469 20.60 7.37 8.69
N ASP A 470 21.03 7.11 7.46
CA ASP A 470 20.36 6.16 6.57
C ASP A 470 20.71 4.70 6.89
N VAL A 471 20.07 3.75 6.21
CA VAL A 471 20.30 2.30 6.40
C VAL A 471 21.73 1.86 6.11
N GLN A 472 22.51 2.67 5.39
CA GLN A 472 23.93 2.42 5.11
C GLN A 472 24.85 3.03 6.19
N GLY A 473 24.28 3.66 7.21
CA GLY A 473 24.99 4.32 8.30
C GLY A 473 25.60 5.68 7.91
N ARG A 474 25.13 6.30 6.84
CA ARG A 474 25.56 7.65 6.43
C ARG A 474 24.73 8.71 7.15
N PRO A 475 25.34 9.84 7.57
CA PRO A 475 24.58 10.97 8.08
C PRO A 475 23.51 11.43 7.08
N TRP A 476 22.30 11.64 7.57
CA TRP A 476 21.18 12.18 6.81
C TRP A 476 21.28 13.70 6.75
N ASP A 477 21.41 14.24 5.53
CA ASP A 477 21.29 15.68 5.26
C ASP A 477 20.04 15.89 4.39
N PRO A 478 18.91 16.29 4.99
CA PRO A 478 17.66 16.41 4.25
C PRO A 478 17.70 17.54 3.21
N ALA A 479 18.50 18.59 3.43
CA ALA A 479 18.61 19.69 2.47
C ALA A 479 19.41 19.26 1.23
N ALA A 480 20.51 18.55 1.43
CA ALA A 480 21.30 18.00 0.33
C ALA A 480 20.53 16.92 -0.43
N TRP A 481 19.87 16.01 0.28
CA TRP A 481 19.02 15.00 -0.34
C TRP A 481 17.89 15.64 -1.15
N TRP A 482 17.13 16.59 -0.58
CA TRP A 482 16.01 17.21 -1.28
C TRP A 482 16.46 17.97 -2.54
N ALA A 483 17.60 18.67 -2.48
CA ALA A 483 18.18 19.32 -3.66
C ALA A 483 18.52 18.31 -4.76
N ALA A 484 19.08 17.14 -4.40
CA ALA A 484 19.41 16.09 -5.36
C ALA A 484 18.16 15.39 -5.92
N SER A 485 17.18 15.06 -5.06
CA SER A 485 15.92 14.39 -5.44
C SER A 485 15.08 15.28 -6.36
N SER A 486 14.81 16.53 -5.98
CA SER A 486 14.07 17.48 -6.81
C SER A 486 14.80 17.89 -8.08
N GLY A 487 16.13 17.81 -8.08
CA GLY A 487 16.99 18.05 -9.24
C GLY A 487 17.17 16.82 -10.15
N LEU A 488 16.60 15.66 -9.83
CA LEU A 488 16.79 14.40 -10.56
C LEU A 488 18.26 13.99 -10.71
N THR A 489 19.03 14.16 -9.63
CA THR A 489 20.47 13.85 -9.56
C THR A 489 20.85 13.03 -8.33
N SER A 490 19.86 12.52 -7.58
CA SER A 490 20.15 11.68 -6.41
C SER A 490 20.71 10.31 -6.80
N TRP A 491 20.52 9.84 -8.03
CA TRP A 491 21.07 8.59 -8.54
C TRP A 491 22.08 8.80 -9.69
N SER A 492 23.23 8.12 -9.61
CA SER A 492 24.21 8.05 -10.71
C SER A 492 24.97 6.72 -10.64
N ASP A 493 25.04 5.97 -11.74
CA ASP A 493 25.82 4.72 -11.85
C ASP A 493 25.60 3.73 -10.69
N GLY A 494 24.34 3.59 -10.25
CA GLY A 494 23.96 2.70 -9.15
C GLY A 494 24.32 3.22 -7.75
N GLN A 495 24.78 4.46 -7.65
CA GLN A 495 24.95 5.19 -6.39
C GLN A 495 23.73 6.07 -6.10
N TRP A 496 23.31 6.11 -4.85
CA TRP A 496 22.35 7.09 -4.34
C TRP A 496 23.08 8.02 -3.37
N LEU A 497 22.98 9.34 -3.61
CA LEU A 497 23.70 10.38 -2.86
C LEU A 497 25.21 10.10 -2.71
N GLY A 498 25.81 9.53 -3.77
CA GLY A 498 27.24 9.18 -3.82
C GLY A 498 27.64 7.92 -3.04
N THR A 499 26.70 7.21 -2.41
CA THR A 499 26.96 5.89 -1.84
C THR A 499 26.47 4.80 -2.79
N THR A 500 27.23 3.73 -2.99
CA THR A 500 26.84 2.63 -3.88
C THR A 500 25.70 1.80 -3.28
N TRP A 501 24.64 1.60 -4.06
CA TRP A 501 23.53 0.70 -3.74
C TRP A 501 23.45 -0.46 -4.75
N THR A 502 23.76 -0.25 -6.04
CA THR A 502 23.70 -1.27 -7.14
C THR A 502 24.72 -1.00 -8.27
N GLY A 503 24.86 -1.88 -9.31
CA GLY A 503 25.60 -1.60 -10.57
C GLY A 503 26.68 -2.63 -11.03
N ASP A 504 27.15 -2.53 -12.29
CA ASP A 504 28.09 -3.47 -12.97
C ASP A 504 29.60 -3.12 -12.79
N GLY A 505 29.93 -2.00 -12.15
CA GLY A 505 31.29 -1.60 -11.75
C GLY A 505 31.78 -2.31 -10.48
N TRP A 506 31.43 -3.60 -10.34
CA TRP A 506 31.66 -4.41 -9.15
C TRP A 506 33.17 -4.68 -8.94
N GLN A 507 33.83 -3.81 -8.19
CA GLN A 507 34.96 -4.21 -7.36
C GLN A 507 34.53 -4.04 -5.91
N THR A 508 34.50 -5.16 -5.19
CA THR A 508 34.63 -5.17 -3.74
C THR A 508 35.89 -4.37 -3.39
N GLY A 509 35.73 -3.12 -2.98
CA GLY A 509 36.76 -2.47 -2.19
C GLY A 509 36.97 -3.32 -0.93
N PRO A 510 38.21 -3.48 -0.43
CA PRO A 510 38.51 -4.32 0.73
C PRO A 510 37.71 -3.96 2.00
N ASP A 511 37.00 -2.83 2.00
CA ASP A 511 36.33 -2.26 3.15
C ASP A 511 34.80 -2.06 2.93
N GLY A 512 34.23 -2.58 1.83
CA GLY A 512 32.78 -2.57 1.59
C GLY A 512 32.08 -3.51 2.59
N LEU A 513 31.24 -2.94 3.46
CA LEU A 513 30.58 -3.59 4.59
C LEU A 513 30.05 -4.98 4.22
N ALA A 514 30.81 -5.98 4.65
CA ALA A 514 30.49 -7.37 4.42
C ALA A 514 29.10 -7.70 4.99
N THR A 515 28.39 -8.56 4.28
CA THR A 515 27.24 -9.34 4.75
C THR A 515 27.46 -10.01 6.12
N SER A 516 28.70 -10.03 6.62
CA SER A 516 29.09 -10.51 7.94
C SER A 516 28.72 -9.58 9.11
N ARG A 517 28.28 -8.33 8.89
CA ARG A 517 27.75 -7.48 9.97
C ARG A 517 26.27 -7.67 10.27
N TRP A 518 25.54 -8.35 9.38
CA TRP A 518 24.11 -8.59 9.51
C TRP A 518 23.87 -10.08 9.34
N SER A 519 24.05 -10.85 10.41
CA SER A 519 23.75 -12.27 10.37
C SER A 519 22.24 -12.50 10.41
N THR A 520 21.71 -13.26 9.46
CA THR A 520 20.36 -13.88 9.48
C THR A 520 20.12 -14.75 10.73
N SER A 521 21.17 -15.01 11.50
CA SER A 521 21.15 -15.81 12.71
C SER A 521 21.14 -14.94 13.97
N ARG A 522 19.99 -14.34 14.30
CA ARG A 522 19.44 -14.16 15.67
C ARG A 522 18.32 -13.12 15.70
N TRP A 523 17.09 -13.57 15.54
CA TRP A 523 15.93 -12.77 15.91
C TRP A 523 14.91 -13.68 16.57
N SER A 524 14.89 -13.64 17.91
CA SER A 524 13.76 -14.13 18.69
C SER A 524 12.98 -12.91 19.17
N THR A 525 11.66 -12.99 19.06
CA THR A 525 10.61 -12.03 19.48
C THR A 525 10.58 -11.69 20.97
N SER A 526 11.72 -11.58 21.64
CA SER A 526 11.75 -11.34 23.08
C SER A 526 13.12 -10.87 23.53
N ARG A 527 13.26 -9.56 23.71
CA ARG A 527 14.03 -9.01 24.83
C ARG A 527 13.55 -7.61 25.22
N TRP A 528 12.84 -7.30 26.30
CA TRP A 528 12.17 -7.97 27.43
C TRP A 528 11.18 -6.90 27.95
N SER A 529 9.88 -7.18 28.13
CA SER A 529 9.01 -6.29 28.94
C SER A 529 8.78 -6.93 30.31
N ASP A 530 9.63 -6.60 31.28
CA ASP A 530 9.39 -6.90 32.70
C ASP A 530 8.53 -5.83 33.41
N ALA A 531 7.90 -4.94 32.65
CA ALA A 531 6.83 -4.04 33.09
C ALA A 531 5.83 -4.03 31.92
N ASP A 532 4.62 -4.58 31.98
CA ASP A 532 3.67 -4.55 33.06
C ASP A 532 2.90 -5.87 33.17
N TRP A 533 2.94 -6.43 34.36
CA TRP A 533 2.00 -7.46 34.79
C TRP A 533 0.61 -6.83 34.93
N ASP A 534 -0.39 -7.35 34.21
CA ASP A 534 -1.75 -7.40 34.74
C ASP A 534 -2.34 -8.79 34.58
N THR A 535 -2.79 -9.28 35.73
CA THR A 535 -3.29 -10.59 36.05
C THR A 535 -4.78 -10.66 35.75
N SER A 536 -5.15 -11.12 34.55
CA SER A 536 -6.46 -11.79 34.42
C SER A 536 -6.52 -12.74 33.23
N GLN A 537 -6.40 -14.02 33.58
CA GLN A 537 -7.13 -15.19 33.05
C GLN A 537 -6.24 -16.32 32.56
N TRP A 538 -5.87 -17.15 33.53
CA TRP A 538 -5.34 -18.50 33.32
C TRP A 538 -6.47 -19.47 32.92
N SER A 539 -6.20 -20.37 31.97
CA SER A 539 -6.59 -21.78 32.14
C SER A 539 -5.56 -22.74 31.53
N THR A 540 -4.67 -23.17 32.41
CA THR A 540 -3.94 -24.45 32.51
C THR A 540 -4.07 -25.49 31.38
N SER A 541 -2.91 -25.90 30.82
CA SER A 541 -2.30 -27.21 31.13
C SER A 541 -0.92 -27.42 30.47
N ARG A 542 0.12 -27.19 31.29
CA ARG A 542 1.45 -27.83 31.39
C ARG A 542 1.90 -28.78 30.26
N TRP A 543 3.16 -28.63 29.80
CA TRP A 543 4.32 -29.39 30.33
C TRP A 543 5.64 -28.89 29.73
N SER A 544 6.59 -28.60 30.62
CA SER A 544 8.00 -28.40 30.28
C SER A 544 8.71 -29.75 30.19
N THR A 545 9.72 -29.86 29.32
CA THR A 545 11.06 -30.36 29.68
C THR A 545 12.00 -30.34 28.46
N SER A 546 13.18 -29.75 28.68
CA SER A 546 14.50 -30.09 28.13
C SER A 546 14.66 -30.39 26.63
N ARG A 547 15.51 -29.56 26.01
CA ARG A 547 16.55 -29.89 25.00
C ARG A 547 16.62 -31.38 24.63
N TRP A 548 16.60 -31.71 23.34
CA TRP A 548 17.67 -32.39 22.61
C TRP A 548 17.28 -32.68 21.15
N SER A 549 18.31 -32.78 20.32
CA SER A 549 18.31 -32.94 18.88
C SER A 549 17.85 -34.31 18.37
N THR A 550 17.24 -34.30 17.18
CA THR A 550 17.28 -35.31 16.12
C THR A 550 17.09 -36.80 16.48
N SER A 551 15.89 -37.32 16.21
CA SER A 551 15.73 -38.59 15.46
C SER A 551 14.25 -38.83 15.10
N ARG A 552 13.92 -38.45 13.86
CA ARG A 552 13.19 -39.23 12.84
C ARG A 552 12.48 -40.55 13.27
N TRP A 553 11.21 -40.66 12.80
CA TRP A 553 10.32 -41.82 12.56
C TRP A 553 9.27 -42.13 13.65
N SER A 554 8.06 -42.63 13.37
CA SER A 554 7.15 -42.60 12.21
C SER A 554 5.80 -43.23 12.65
N SER A 555 4.70 -42.73 12.06
CA SER A 555 3.42 -43.42 11.75
C SER A 555 2.49 -43.98 12.86
N SER A 556 1.29 -43.37 12.88
CA SER A 556 -0.06 -43.98 12.67
C SER A 556 -1.09 -44.09 13.82
N ARG A 557 -2.08 -43.17 13.71
CA ARG A 557 -3.57 -43.31 13.68
C ARG A 557 -4.42 -43.76 14.91
N TRP A 558 -5.29 -42.83 15.34
CA TRP A 558 -6.75 -42.89 15.65
C TRP A 558 -7.22 -43.68 16.92
N SER A 559 -8.33 -43.39 17.63
CA SER A 559 -9.57 -42.61 17.40
C SER A 559 -10.31 -42.14 18.69
N SER A 560 -11.20 -41.15 18.48
CA SER A 560 -12.59 -40.96 19.00
C SER A 560 -12.94 -40.74 20.50
N SER A 561 -13.59 -39.61 20.80
CA SER A 561 -15.01 -39.49 21.29
C SER A 561 -15.34 -38.01 21.62
N GLY A 562 -16.38 -37.40 21.01
CA GLY A 562 -17.66 -37.01 21.66
C GLY A 562 -17.52 -35.77 22.56
N TRP A 563 -18.27 -34.67 22.42
CA TRP A 563 -19.64 -34.53 22.94
C TRP A 563 -20.35 -33.27 22.38
N SER A 564 -21.65 -33.47 22.13
CA SER A 564 -22.83 -32.57 21.98
C SER A 564 -22.69 -31.09 21.66
#